data_AF-A0A955J2N5-F1
#
_entry.id   AF-A0A955J2N5-F1
#
_cell.length_a   1.000
_cell.length_b   1.000
_cell.length_c   1.000
_cell.angle_alpha   90.00
_cell.angle_beta   90.00
_cell.angle_gamma   90.00
#
_symmetry.space_group_name_H-M   'P 1'
#
loop_
_entity.id
_entity.type
_entity.pdbx_description
1 polymer ?
#
loop_
_entity_poly.entity_id
_entity_poly.type
_entity_poly.pdbx_seq_one_letter_code
_entity_poly.pdbx_strand_id
1 'polypeptide(L)'
;MEIILLTVGVATLIVVVVQLLQNSSLNLRRKNAVLLDTCALIDGRIIEVVKSGFVPAQLLIPRFVLAELQLLADKSDHLKRERARYGLSVVQELQASKHTDVRVISDDITDADGVDDKLV
;
A
#
# COMPACT_ATOMS: atom_id res chain seq x y z
N MET A 1 -44.05 -23.11 -16.76
CA MET A 1 -43.06 -22.15 -17.31
C MET A 1 -43.05 -20.83 -16.53
N GLU A 2 -44.20 -20.29 -16.14
CA GLU A 2 -44.30 -19.04 -15.37
C GLU A 2 -43.56 -19.05 -14.02
N ILE A 3 -43.68 -20.13 -13.24
CA ILE A 3 -43.01 -20.23 -11.93
C ILE A 3 -41.48 -20.17 -12.08
N ILE A 4 -40.92 -20.79 -13.11
CA ILE A 4 -39.46 -20.81 -13.38
C ILE A 4 -38.98 -19.41 -13.78
N LEU A 5 -39.75 -18.68 -14.59
CA LEU A 5 -39.39 -17.33 -15.00
C LEU A 5 -39.38 -16.38 -13.81
N LEU A 6 -40.33 -16.54 -12.88
CA LEU A 6 -40.46 -15.72 -11.68
C LEU A 6 -39.31 -15.98 -10.70
N THR A 7 -38.92 -17.24 -10.46
CA THR A 7 -37.80 -17.54 -9.57
C THR A 7 -36.45 -17.09 -10.12
N VAL A 8 -36.22 -17.26 -11.43
CA VAL A 8 -34.99 -16.77 -12.07
C VAL A 8 -34.93 -15.24 -12.04
N GLY A 9 -36.04 -14.56 -12.31
CA GLY A 9 -36.13 -13.10 -12.26
C GLY A 9 -35.88 -12.52 -10.86
N VAL A 10 -36.42 -13.18 -9.82
CA VAL A 10 -36.16 -12.78 -8.43
C VAL A 10 -34.70 -13.04 -8.05
N ALA A 11 -34.13 -14.16 -8.46
CA ALA A 11 -32.72 -14.48 -8.18
C ALA A 11 -31.77 -13.48 -8.85
N THR A 12 -32.00 -13.13 -10.12
CA THR A 12 -31.18 -12.11 -10.81
C THR A 12 -31.39 -10.73 -10.20
N LEU A 13 -32.61 -10.35 -9.83
CA LEU A 13 -32.87 -9.08 -9.14
C LEU A 13 -32.13 -9.00 -7.80
N ILE A 14 -32.13 -10.07 -7.01
CA ILE A 14 -31.39 -10.13 -5.74
C ILE A 14 -29.89 -9.98 -5.99
N VAL A 15 -29.33 -10.70 -6.98
CA VAL A 15 -27.89 -10.61 -7.33
C VAL A 15 -27.53 -9.18 -7.75
N VAL A 16 -28.34 -8.55 -8.61
CA VAL A 16 -28.12 -7.17 -9.07
C VAL A 16 -28.22 -6.18 -7.91
N VAL A 17 -29.21 -6.32 -7.03
CA VAL A 17 -29.36 -5.46 -5.85
C VAL A 17 -28.16 -5.62 -4.91
N VAL A 18 -27.71 -6.85 -4.66
CA VAL A 18 -26.52 -7.11 -3.83
C VAL A 18 -25.27 -6.48 -4.45
N GLN A 19 -25.10 -6.58 -5.77
CA GLN A 19 -23.99 -5.94 -6.49
C GLN A 19 -24.04 -4.41 -6.38
N LEU A 20 -25.21 -3.78 -6.54
CA LEU A 20 -25.36 -2.33 -6.42
C LEU A 20 -25.09 -1.83 -4.98
N LEU A 21 -25.54 -2.57 -3.97
CA LEU A 21 -25.27 -2.26 -2.57
C LEU A 21 -23.77 -2.38 -2.24
N GLN A 22 -23.06 -3.36 -2.82
CA GLN A 22 -21.61 -3.51 -2.63
C GLN A 22 -20.79 -2.49 -3.42
N ASN A 23 -21.29 -1.97 -4.54
CA ASN A 23 -20.59 -1.01 -5.40
C ASN A 23 -20.62 0.44 -4.88
N SER A 24 -21.32 0.68 -3.77
CA SER A 24 -21.45 1.99 -3.12
C SER A 24 -20.25 2.30 -2.23
N SER A 25 -19.05 2.37 -2.83
CA SER A 25 -17.84 2.83 -2.13
C SER A 25 -17.47 4.25 -2.58
N LEU A 26 -18.31 5.22 -2.19
CA LEU A 26 -17.83 6.61 -2.12
C LEU A 26 -16.81 6.67 -0.99
N ASN A 27 -15.53 6.56 -1.36
CA ASN A 27 -14.35 6.52 -0.49
C ASN A 27 -14.14 7.86 0.23
N LEU A 28 -15.04 8.21 1.16
CA LEU A 28 -14.88 9.35 2.08
C LEU A 28 -14.66 8.92 3.54
N ARG A 29 -14.41 7.64 3.80
CA ARG A 29 -13.62 7.27 4.97
C ARG A 29 -12.22 7.80 4.69
N ARG A 30 -11.70 8.75 5.50
CA ARG A 30 -10.25 8.93 5.60
C ARG A 30 -9.69 7.54 5.86
N LYS A 31 -9.17 6.87 4.84
CA LYS A 31 -8.34 5.69 5.02
C LYS A 31 -7.18 6.24 5.81
N ASN A 32 -7.11 5.88 7.10
CA ASN A 32 -5.89 6.08 7.85
C ASN A 32 -4.83 5.39 7.01
N ALA A 33 -3.96 6.19 6.40
CA ALA A 33 -2.90 5.72 5.53
C ALA A 33 -1.61 6.05 6.25
N VAL A 34 -0.71 5.08 6.29
CA VAL A 34 0.60 5.25 6.93
C VAL A 34 1.62 5.39 5.82
N LEU A 35 2.31 6.52 5.83
CA LEU A 35 3.44 6.76 4.93
C LEU A 35 4.66 6.01 5.49
N LEU A 36 5.40 5.33 4.63
CA LEU A 36 6.64 4.66 4.97
C LEU A 36 7.84 5.48 4.49
N ASP A 37 8.79 5.67 5.38
CA ASP A 37 10.05 6.37 5.13
C ASP A 37 11.22 5.38 4.95
N THR A 38 12.33 5.84 4.39
CA THR A 38 13.56 5.09 4.15
C THR A 38 14.08 4.42 5.42
N CYS A 39 14.08 5.12 6.56
CA CYS A 39 14.59 4.57 7.81
C CYS A 39 13.74 3.39 8.34
N ALA A 40 12.42 3.48 8.23
CA ALA A 40 11.50 2.43 8.66
C ALA A 40 11.64 1.16 7.79
N LEU A 41 11.92 1.36 6.49
CA LEU A 41 12.17 0.26 5.56
C LEU A 41 13.53 -0.41 5.81
N ILE A 42 14.59 0.36 6.07
CA ILE A 42 15.92 -0.18 6.39
C ILE A 42 15.91 -0.96 7.71
N ASP A 43 15.12 -0.52 8.69
CA ASP A 43 15.00 -1.21 9.97
C ASP A 43 14.23 -2.54 9.85
N GLY A 44 13.18 -2.59 9.01
CA GLY A 44 12.48 -3.84 8.67
C GLY A 44 11.44 -4.32 9.69
N ARG A 45 11.40 -3.76 10.91
CA ARG A 45 10.40 -4.14 11.94
C ARG A 45 8.95 -3.98 11.47
N ILE A 46 8.69 -3.09 10.50
CA ILE A 46 7.36 -2.89 9.91
C ILE A 46 6.74 -4.18 9.37
N ILE A 47 7.55 -5.16 8.92
CA ILE A 47 7.08 -6.46 8.45
C ILE A 47 6.34 -7.21 9.57
N GLU A 48 6.91 -7.27 10.76
CA GLU A 48 6.31 -7.98 11.89
C GLU A 48 5.04 -7.28 12.36
N VAL A 49 5.04 -5.95 12.36
CA VAL A 49 3.84 -5.17 12.69
C VAL A 49 2.72 -5.46 11.70
N VAL A 50 3.01 -5.51 10.40
CA VAL A 50 2.03 -5.87 9.35
C VAL A 50 1.53 -7.31 9.52
N LYS A 51 2.42 -8.27 9.74
CA LYS A 51 2.06 -9.70 9.94
C LYS A 51 1.21 -9.93 11.18
N SER A 52 1.43 -9.16 12.24
CA SER A 52 0.63 -9.24 13.48
C SER A 52 -0.81 -8.76 13.32
N GLY A 53 -1.13 -8.06 12.23
CA GLY A 53 -2.44 -7.45 12.00
C GLY A 53 -2.70 -6.18 12.82
N PHE A 54 -1.67 -5.64 13.50
CA PHE A 54 -1.79 -4.46 14.35
C PHE A 54 -1.67 -3.13 13.58
N VAL A 55 -1.46 -3.15 12.26
CA VAL A 55 -1.46 -1.96 11.38
C VAL A 55 -2.86 -1.75 10.80
N PRO A 56 -3.62 -0.73 11.24
CA PRO A 56 -4.98 -0.49 10.78
C PRO A 56 -4.97 0.56 9.65
N ALA A 57 -4.33 0.26 8.52
CA ALA A 57 -4.16 1.26 7.49
C ALA A 57 -3.67 0.69 6.16
N GLN A 58 -3.94 1.41 5.08
CA GLN A 58 -3.19 1.28 3.83
C GLN A 58 -1.76 1.79 4.05
N LEU A 59 -0.75 1.05 3.59
CA LEU A 59 0.64 1.51 3.60
C LEU A 59 0.95 2.22 2.28
N LEU A 60 1.54 3.40 2.37
CA LEU A 60 1.94 4.21 1.23
C LEU A 60 3.46 4.33 1.22
N ILE A 61 4.08 4.00 0.10
CA ILE A 61 5.52 4.18 -0.11
C ILE A 61 5.69 5.28 -1.17
N PRO A 62 6.17 6.47 -0.80
CA PRO A 62 6.49 7.51 -1.77
C PRO A 62 7.57 7.06 -2.74
N ARG A 63 7.55 7.60 -3.96
CA ARG A 63 8.51 7.19 -5.00
C ARG A 63 9.92 7.65 -4.63
N PHE A 64 10.08 8.82 -4.01
CA PHE A 64 11.38 9.31 -3.56
C PHE A 64 12.06 8.38 -2.55
N VAL A 65 11.30 7.69 -1.69
CA VAL A 65 11.84 6.74 -0.71
C VAL A 65 12.52 5.56 -1.42
N LEU A 66 11.88 5.05 -2.47
CA LEU A 66 12.47 3.98 -3.29
C LEU A 66 13.72 4.47 -4.04
N ALA A 67 13.69 5.70 -4.54
CA ALA A 67 14.84 6.31 -5.22
C ALA A 67 16.03 6.50 -4.27
N GLU A 68 15.79 6.92 -3.03
CA GLU A 68 16.84 7.04 -2.02
C GLU A 68 17.45 5.69 -1.65
N LEU A 69 16.62 4.66 -1.43
CA LEU A 69 17.09 3.30 -1.20
C LEU A 69 17.95 2.78 -2.35
N GLN A 70 17.55 3.01 -3.60
CA GLN A 70 18.33 2.65 -4.78
C GLN A 70 19.67 3.40 -4.82
N LEU A 71 19.65 4.72 -4.60
CA LEU A 71 20.86 5.55 -4.55
C LEU A 71 21.84 5.06 -3.47
N LEU A 72 21.34 4.72 -2.28
CA LEU A 72 22.16 4.18 -1.20
C LEU A 72 22.68 2.77 -1.51
N ALA A 73 21.91 1.96 -2.24
CA ALA A 73 22.32 0.63 -2.70
C ALA A 73 23.39 0.65 -3.80
N ASP A 74 23.56 1.79 -4.49
CA ASP A 74 24.55 1.96 -5.56
C ASP A 74 25.82 2.70 -5.11
N LYS A 75 25.86 3.23 -3.87
CA LYS A 75 27.05 3.88 -3.31
C LYS A 75 28.16 2.88 -2.92
N SER A 76 29.39 3.38 -2.82
CA SER A 76 30.61 2.61 -2.52
C SER A 76 30.72 2.12 -1.07
N ASP A 77 29.97 2.72 -0.13
CA ASP A 77 29.93 2.28 1.26
C ASP A 77 29.19 0.95 1.40
N HIS A 78 29.94 -0.12 1.71
CA HIS A 78 29.43 -1.48 1.79
C HIS A 78 28.27 -1.63 2.78
N LEU A 79 28.39 -1.04 3.97
CA LEU A 79 27.40 -1.19 5.04
C LEU A 79 26.10 -0.47 4.70
N LYS A 80 26.21 0.75 4.16
CA LYS A 80 25.04 1.51 3.69
C LYS A 80 24.34 0.79 2.54
N ARG A 81 25.13 0.22 1.62
CA ARG A 81 24.62 -0.54 0.48
C ARG A 81 23.85 -1.79 0.91
N GLU A 82 24.38 -2.59 1.82
CA GLU A 82 23.67 -3.78 2.32
C GLU A 82 22.37 -3.42 3.03
N ARG A 83 22.39 -2.39 3.87
CA ARG A 83 21.19 -1.87 4.53
C ARG A 83 20.12 -1.38 3.56
N ALA A 84 20.52 -0.65 2.53
CA ALA A 84 19.59 -0.15 1.53
C ALA A 84 18.99 -1.28 0.67
N ARG A 85 19.78 -2.29 0.30
CA ARG A 85 19.29 -3.51 -0.36
C ARG A 85 18.31 -4.27 0.51
N TYR A 86 18.58 -4.35 1.81
CA TYR A 86 17.63 -4.92 2.77
C TYR A 86 16.32 -4.12 2.78
N GLY A 87 16.37 -2.78 2.83
CA GLY A 87 15.18 -1.94 2.71
C GLY A 87 14.37 -2.20 1.43
N LEU A 88 15.03 -2.41 0.29
CA LEU A 88 14.35 -2.80 -0.96
C LEU A 88 13.69 -4.19 -0.87
N SER A 89 14.31 -5.15 -0.18
CA SER A 89 13.67 -6.46 0.08
C SER A 89 12.45 -6.35 1.00
N VAL A 90 12.50 -5.44 1.99
CA VAL A 90 11.36 -5.16 2.88
C VAL A 90 10.18 -4.62 2.07
N VAL A 91 10.41 -3.72 1.11
CA VAL A 91 9.37 -3.24 0.20
C VAL A 91 8.72 -4.39 -0.58
N GLN A 92 9.53 -5.28 -1.15
CA GLN A 92 9.04 -6.43 -1.91
C GLN A 92 8.19 -7.37 -1.04
N GLU A 93 8.64 -7.64 0.19
CA GLU A 93 7.92 -8.48 1.13
C GLU A 93 6.58 -7.84 1.55
N LEU A 94 6.59 -6.53 1.83
CA LEU A 94 5.38 -5.79 2.15
C LEU A 94 4.38 -5.82 0.98
N GLN A 95 4.82 -5.61 -0.26
CA GLN A 95 3.96 -5.69 -1.44
C GLN A 95 3.39 -7.09 -1.71
N ALA A 96 4.12 -8.14 -1.34
CA ALA A 96 3.65 -9.52 -1.46
C ALA A 96 2.69 -9.94 -0.34
N SER A 97 2.61 -9.16 0.75
CA SER A 97 1.77 -9.47 1.91
C SER A 97 0.29 -9.30 1.59
N LYS A 98 -0.53 -10.27 2.03
CA LYS A 98 -2.00 -10.19 1.94
C LYS A 98 -2.65 -9.47 3.12
N HIS A 99 -1.87 -9.11 4.13
CA HIS A 99 -2.40 -8.53 5.38
C HIS A 99 -2.74 -7.04 5.24
N THR A 100 -2.14 -6.33 4.29
CA THR A 100 -2.31 -4.88 4.15
C THR A 100 -2.16 -4.45 2.68
N ASP A 101 -2.98 -3.49 2.26
CA ASP A 101 -2.84 -2.83 0.95
C ASP A 101 -1.62 -1.91 0.97
N VAL A 102 -0.58 -2.28 0.22
CA VAL A 102 0.65 -1.51 0.06
C VAL A 102 0.66 -0.88 -1.33
N ARG A 103 0.72 0.45 -1.41
CA ARG A 103 0.80 1.16 -2.70
C ARG A 103 2.00 2.08 -2.77
N VAL A 104 2.65 2.06 -3.92
CA VAL A 104 3.62 3.08 -4.27
C VAL A 104 2.86 4.28 -4.82
N ILE A 105 3.09 5.45 -4.25
CA ILE A 105 2.43 6.69 -4.68
C ILE A 105 3.42 7.58 -5.42
N SER A 106 2.89 8.34 -6.38
CA SER A 106 3.65 9.37 -7.07
C SER A 106 3.89 10.55 -6.13
N ASP A 107 5.05 11.17 -6.27
CA ASP A 107 5.37 12.39 -5.56
C ASP A 107 4.74 13.55 -6.34
N ASP A 108 3.46 13.83 -6.12
CA ASP A 108 2.80 15.03 -6.68
C ASP A 108 3.23 16.29 -5.89
N ILE A 109 4.53 16.41 -5.60
CA ILE A 109 5.14 17.53 -4.90
C ILE A 109 6.10 18.18 -5.89
N THR A 110 5.55 19.12 -6.65
CA THR A 110 6.29 20.08 -7.46
C THR A 110 7.24 20.84 -6.50
N ASP A 111 8.54 20.81 -6.79
CA ASP A 111 9.56 21.71 -6.23
C ASP A 111 9.85 21.63 -4.72
N ALA A 112 10.41 20.51 -4.25
CA ALA A 112 11.21 20.52 -3.02
C ALA A 112 12.45 19.62 -3.18
N ASP A 113 13.63 20.22 -2.99
CA ASP A 113 14.92 19.54 -2.97
C ASP A 113 15.13 18.88 -1.60
N GLY A 114 15.08 17.55 -1.56
CA GLY A 114 15.37 16.77 -0.34
C GLY A 114 14.16 16.02 0.23
N VAL A 115 14.44 14.83 0.79
CA VAL A 115 13.44 13.93 1.42
C VAL A 115 12.96 14.50 2.76
N ASP A 116 13.85 15.15 3.52
CA ASP A 116 13.53 15.76 4.81
C ASP A 116 12.58 16.97 4.67
N ASP A 117 12.64 17.69 3.55
CA ASP A 117 11.75 18.83 3.27
C ASP A 117 10.34 18.41 2.82
N LYS A 118 10.13 17.10 2.56
CA LYS A 118 8.85 16.55 2.06
C LYS A 118 7.99 15.89 3.14
N LEU A 119 8.46 15.83 4.39
CA LEU A 119 7.77 15.17 5.50
C LEU A 119 7.25 16.14 6.59
N VAL A 120 7.36 17.46 6.38
CA VAL A 120 6.86 18.53 7.26
C VAL A 120 5.60 19.19 6.74
#